data_AF-A0A378QXN4-F1
#
_entry.id   AF-A0A378QXN4-F1
#
_cell.length_a   1.000
_cell.length_b   1.000
_cell.length_c   1.000
_cell.angle_alpha   90.00
_cell.angle_beta   90.00
_cell.angle_gamma   90.00
#
_symmetry.space_group_name_H-M   'P 1'
#
loop_
_entity.id
_entity.type
_entity.pdbx_description
1 polymer ?
#
loop_
_entity_poly.entity_id
_entity_poly.type
_entity_poly.pdbx_seq_one_letter_code
_entity_poly.pdbx_strand_id
1 'polypeptide(L)'
;MGDEKDLIYSRTNVRGEDVYIYPVNLSKESVRELFLLYLQKGESLNHEACWYNTLISNCTTLIFDMMGEIERIPVDYRALLAGLLPEYLHDERAIDASYTVGQWRAMAHANPYVEHLQKTDMESREFSKLIRRGLPKSD
;
A
#
# COMPACT_ATOMS: atom_id res chain seq x y z
N MET A 1 -4.95 4.34 17.46
CA MET A 1 -4.67 3.72 16.14
C MET A 1 -6.02 3.36 15.55
N GLY A 2 -6.33 3.85 14.35
CA GLY A 2 -7.60 3.53 13.65
C GLY A 2 -7.46 2.25 12.83
N ASP A 3 -8.57 1.73 12.33
CA ASP A 3 -8.58 0.59 11.42
C ASP A 3 -8.49 1.01 9.93
N GLU A 4 -8.56 0.04 9.01
CA GLU A 4 -8.52 0.32 7.56
C GLU A 4 -9.63 1.28 7.12
N LYS A 5 -10.83 1.16 7.71
CA LYS A 5 -11.95 2.03 7.39
C LYS A 5 -11.61 3.46 7.82
N ASP A 6 -11.16 3.67 9.05
CA ASP A 6 -10.81 5.01 9.55
C ASP A 6 -9.74 5.70 8.67
N LEU A 7 -8.71 4.94 8.29
CA LEU A 7 -7.58 5.43 7.50
C LEU A 7 -7.94 5.73 6.04
N ILE A 8 -8.69 4.84 5.38
CA ILE A 8 -9.02 4.98 3.96
C ILE A 8 -10.22 5.92 3.76
N TYR A 9 -11.26 5.83 4.61
CA TYR A 9 -12.42 6.72 4.54
C TYR A 9 -12.04 8.18 4.75
N SER A 10 -11.15 8.47 5.71
CA SER A 10 -10.70 9.85 5.95
C SER A 10 -9.98 10.45 4.72
N ARG A 11 -9.26 9.64 3.95
CA ARG A 11 -8.61 10.07 2.71
C ARG A 11 -9.61 10.25 1.58
N THR A 12 -10.41 9.22 1.31
CA THR A 12 -11.35 9.20 0.19
C THR A 12 -12.53 10.16 0.36
N ASN A 13 -13.26 10.09 1.49
CA ASN A 13 -14.52 10.79 1.69
C ASN A 13 -14.39 12.13 2.42
N VAL A 14 -13.42 12.26 3.34
CA VAL A 14 -13.26 13.50 4.13
C VAL A 14 -12.29 14.47 3.46
N ARG A 15 -11.15 13.98 2.97
CA ARG A 15 -10.11 14.80 2.33
C ARG A 15 -10.21 14.86 0.81
N GLY A 16 -10.96 13.96 0.18
CA GLY A 16 -11.10 13.89 -1.27
C GLY A 16 -9.82 13.46 -2.00
N GLU A 17 -8.96 12.69 -1.34
CA GLU A 17 -7.72 12.17 -1.91
C GLU A 17 -7.98 10.91 -2.72
N ASP A 18 -7.28 10.76 -3.86
CA ASP A 18 -7.29 9.52 -4.61
C ASP A 18 -6.54 8.41 -3.87
N VAL A 19 -7.24 7.29 -3.69
CA VAL A 19 -6.68 6.08 -3.07
C VAL A 19 -6.74 4.94 -4.06
N TYR A 20 -5.62 4.22 -4.18
CA TYR A 20 -5.49 3.06 -5.05
C TYR A 20 -5.06 1.83 -4.25
N ILE A 21 -5.68 0.68 -4.52
CA ILE A 21 -5.41 -0.59 -3.82
C ILE A 21 -4.96 -1.64 -4.84
N TYR A 22 -3.70 -2.02 -4.78
CA TYR A 22 -3.10 -3.03 -5.67
C TYR A 22 -2.90 -4.36 -4.92
N PRO A 23 -3.35 -5.50 -5.46
CA PRO A 23 -3.11 -6.81 -4.87
C PRO A 23 -1.71 -7.29 -5.23
N VAL A 24 -0.74 -6.97 -4.38
CA VAL A 24 0.66 -7.35 -4.62
C VAL A 24 0.87 -8.83 -4.33
N ASN A 25 1.56 -9.52 -5.25
CA ASN A 25 1.93 -10.94 -5.17
C ASN A 25 3.11 -11.13 -4.21
N LEU A 26 2.86 -11.02 -2.91
CA LEU A 26 3.83 -11.31 -1.85
C LEU A 26 3.42 -12.56 -1.07
N SER A 27 4.40 -13.37 -0.66
CA SER A 27 4.14 -14.50 0.23
C SER A 27 3.65 -14.01 1.59
N LYS A 28 2.84 -14.82 2.30
CA LYS A 28 2.37 -14.45 3.65
C LYS A 28 3.54 -14.34 4.62
N GLU A 29 4.57 -15.14 4.39
CA GLU A 29 5.83 -15.15 5.10
C GLU A 29 6.53 -13.78 4.94
N SER A 30 6.72 -13.31 3.70
CA SER A 30 7.33 -12.00 3.40
C SER A 30 6.54 -10.85 4.05
N VAL A 31 5.20 -10.89 3.99
CA VAL A 31 4.35 -9.87 4.64
C VAL A 31 4.53 -9.88 6.16
N ARG A 32 4.62 -11.07 6.78
CA ARG A 32 4.82 -11.19 8.23
C ARG A 32 6.21 -10.69 8.64
N GLU A 33 7.23 -11.02 7.88
CA GLU A 33 8.59 -10.56 8.12
C GLU A 33 8.70 -9.04 7.99
N LEU A 34 8.08 -8.45 6.98
CA LEU A 34 8.02 -6.99 6.82
C LEU A 34 7.38 -6.31 8.04
N PHE A 35 6.28 -6.88 8.55
CA PHE A 35 5.64 -6.38 9.75
C PHE A 35 6.55 -6.45 10.99
N LEU A 36 7.28 -7.55 11.17
CA LEU A 36 8.23 -7.68 12.28
C LEU A 36 9.41 -6.71 12.15
N LEU A 37 9.95 -6.51 10.94
CA LEU A 37 11.00 -5.53 10.67
C LEU A 37 10.54 -4.10 11.03
N TYR A 38 9.29 -3.76 10.71
CA TYR A 38 8.70 -2.49 11.13
C TYR A 38 8.71 -2.28 12.64
N LEU A 39 8.33 -3.31 13.41
CA LEU A 39 8.34 -3.25 14.87
C LEU A 39 9.77 -3.11 15.41
N GLN A 40 10.72 -3.88 14.88
CA GLN A 40 12.12 -3.81 15.28
C GLN A 40 12.73 -2.45 14.98
N LYS A 41 12.44 -1.85 13.82
CA LYS A 41 12.92 -0.52 13.45
C LYS A 41 12.34 0.55 14.38
N GLY A 42 11.06 0.44 14.73
CA GLY A 42 10.42 1.31 15.72
C GLY A 42 11.03 1.17 17.12
N GLU A 43 11.29 -0.06 17.56
CA GLU A 43 11.94 -0.35 18.84
C GLU A 43 13.36 0.22 18.90
N SER A 44 14.16 0.02 17.84
CA SER A 44 15.50 0.58 17.73
C SER A 44 15.51 2.11 17.84
N LEU A 45 14.60 2.79 17.14
CA LEU A 45 14.48 4.26 17.20
C LEU A 45 14.02 4.78 18.56
N ASN A 46 13.27 3.96 19.32
CA ASN A 46 12.87 4.30 20.68
C ASN A 46 14.03 4.20 21.68
N HIS A 47 15.00 3.31 21.43
CA HIS A 47 16.19 3.16 22.26
C HIS A 47 17.30 4.15 21.90
N GLU A 48 17.55 4.33 20.60
CA GLU A 48 18.61 5.21 20.10
C GLU A 48 18.06 6.08 18.96
N ALA A 49 18.03 7.39 19.20
CA ALA A 49 17.65 8.34 18.17
C ALA A 49 18.71 8.35 17.06
N CYS A 50 18.27 8.31 15.80
CA CYS A 50 19.16 8.44 14.65
C CYS A 50 18.80 9.66 13.80
N TRP A 51 19.81 10.22 13.13
CA TRP A 51 19.61 11.24 12.11
C TRP A 51 19.24 10.56 10.80
N TYR A 52 18.15 11.02 10.18
CA TYR A 52 17.70 10.52 8.89
C TYR A 52 17.40 11.66 7.93
N ASN A 53 17.56 11.40 6.64
CA ASN A 53 17.28 12.36 5.59
C ASN A 53 15.90 12.08 5.02
N THR A 54 14.99 13.06 5.11
CA THR A 54 13.58 12.92 4.71
C THR A 54 13.40 12.52 3.23
N LEU A 55 14.36 12.83 2.36
CA LEU A 55 14.28 12.45 0.95
C LEU A 55 14.48 10.95 0.72
N ILE A 56 15.35 10.31 1.52
CA ILE A 56 15.74 8.90 1.35
C ILE A 56 15.20 7.99 2.46
N SER A 57 14.70 8.55 3.56
CA SER A 57 14.12 7.85 4.70
C SER A 57 12.71 8.36 4.94
N ASN A 58 11.83 8.10 3.99
CA ASN A 58 10.40 8.38 4.09
C ASN A 58 9.59 7.08 4.10
N CYS A 59 8.28 7.19 4.23
CA CYS A 59 7.39 6.04 4.29
C CYS A 59 7.37 5.20 3.00
N THR A 60 7.76 5.75 1.85
CA THR A 60 7.83 5.02 0.59
C THR A 60 9.15 4.27 0.49
N THR A 61 10.29 4.94 0.61
CA THR A 61 11.61 4.31 0.47
C THR A 61 11.90 3.26 1.54
N LEU A 62 11.45 3.51 2.77
CA LEU A 62 11.66 2.58 3.88
C LEU A 62 11.04 1.21 3.61
N ILE A 63 9.88 1.14 2.97
CA ILE A 63 9.23 -0.14 2.61
C ILE A 63 10.11 -0.92 1.65
N PHE A 64 10.64 -0.26 0.62
CA PHE A 64 11.52 -0.91 -0.36
C PHE A 64 12.83 -1.38 0.27
N ASP A 65 13.42 -0.57 1.16
CA ASP A 65 14.63 -0.96 1.89
C ASP A 65 14.38 -2.22 2.73
N MET A 66 13.30 -2.25 3.52
CA MET A 66 12.98 -3.41 4.36
C MET A 66 12.58 -4.65 3.54
N MET A 67 11.87 -4.47 2.43
CA MET A 67 11.55 -5.60 1.56
C MET A 67 12.80 -6.18 0.90
N GLY A 68 13.80 -5.35 0.58
CA GLY A 68 15.10 -5.81 0.08
C GLY A 68 15.90 -6.65 1.10
N GLU A 69 15.61 -6.53 2.40
CA GLU A 69 16.18 -7.39 3.45
C GLU A 69 15.51 -8.78 3.50
N ILE A 70 14.28 -8.90 3.00
CA ILE A 70 13.47 -10.13 3.02
C ILE A 70 13.65 -10.93 1.74
N GLU A 71 13.44 -10.29 0.60
CA GLU A 71 13.52 -10.91 -0.73
C GLU A 71 14.05 -9.92 -1.75
N ARG A 72 14.61 -10.45 -2.86
CA ARG A 72 15.23 -9.60 -3.87
C ARG A 72 14.17 -8.85 -4.66
N ILE A 73 13.86 -7.62 -4.24
CA ILE A 73 13.09 -6.65 -5.01
C ILE A 73 14.04 -5.63 -5.66
N PRO A 74 13.89 -5.34 -6.96
CA PRO A 74 14.70 -4.33 -7.62
C PRO A 74 14.25 -2.93 -7.20
N VAL A 75 15.08 -2.24 -6.42
CA VAL A 75 14.82 -0.85 -6.05
C VAL A 75 15.13 0.05 -7.24
N ASP A 76 14.12 0.77 -7.72
CA ASP A 76 14.21 1.71 -8.84
C ASP A 76 13.83 3.13 -8.39
N TYR A 77 14.14 4.17 -9.18
CA TYR A 77 13.76 5.56 -8.89
C TYR A 77 12.25 5.74 -8.68
N ARG A 78 11.44 4.80 -9.19
CA ARG A 78 10.00 4.71 -8.98
C ARG A 78 9.61 4.43 -7.53
N ALA A 79 10.51 3.88 -6.71
CA ALA A 79 10.35 3.78 -5.26
C ALA A 79 10.34 5.14 -4.55
N LEU A 80 10.86 6.20 -5.20
CA LEU A 80 10.79 7.58 -4.68
C LEU A 80 9.51 8.30 -5.10
N LEU A 81 8.77 7.74 -6.08
CA LEU A 81 7.63 8.38 -6.73
C LEU A 81 6.40 7.49 -6.60
N ALA A 82 5.65 7.63 -5.51
CA ALA A 82 4.43 6.83 -5.26
C ALA A 82 3.41 6.85 -6.43
N GLY A 83 3.39 7.91 -7.24
CA GLY A 83 2.55 7.99 -8.45
C GLY A 83 2.92 7.02 -9.58
N LEU A 84 4.15 6.48 -9.58
CA LEU A 84 4.67 5.52 -10.56
C LEU A 84 4.68 4.06 -10.03
N LEU A 85 4.10 3.84 -8.87
CA LEU A 85 4.00 2.51 -8.27
C LEU A 85 3.29 1.49 -9.19
N PRO A 86 2.20 1.83 -9.91
CA PRO A 86 1.51 0.85 -10.75
C PRO A 86 2.37 0.33 -11.91
N GLU A 87 3.16 1.21 -12.54
CA GLU A 87 4.11 0.84 -13.59
C GLU A 87 5.21 -0.07 -13.02
N TYR A 88 5.76 0.27 -11.85
CA TYR A 88 6.74 -0.56 -11.17
C TYR A 88 6.20 -1.96 -10.86
N LEU A 89 5.02 -2.04 -10.23
CA LEU A 89 4.41 -3.31 -9.85
C LEU A 89 4.13 -4.19 -11.08
N HIS A 90 3.71 -3.59 -12.18
CA HIS A 90 3.45 -4.30 -13.43
C HIS A 90 4.75 -4.83 -14.07
N ASP A 91 5.79 -3.99 -14.19
CA ASP A 91 7.05 -4.36 -14.82
C ASP A 91 7.78 -5.47 -14.05
N GLU A 92 7.74 -5.40 -12.71
CA GLU A 92 8.33 -6.41 -11.82
C GLU A 92 7.44 -7.64 -11.64
N ARG A 93 6.30 -7.71 -12.34
CA ARG A 93 5.30 -8.80 -12.23
C ARG A 93 4.82 -9.04 -10.78
N ALA A 94 4.87 -7.99 -9.98
CA ALA A 94 4.39 -7.98 -8.60
C ALA A 94 2.85 -7.87 -8.54
N ILE A 95 2.18 -7.60 -9.66
CA ILE A 95 0.73 -7.73 -9.85
C ILE A 95 0.46 -8.51 -11.14
N ASP A 96 -0.78 -8.98 -11.35
CA ASP A 96 -1.14 -9.76 -12.55
C ASP A 96 -0.89 -8.97 -13.84
N ALA A 97 0.07 -9.45 -14.64
CA ALA A 97 0.53 -8.84 -15.88
C ALA A 97 -0.41 -9.10 -17.08
N SER A 98 -1.52 -9.83 -16.88
CA SER A 98 -2.58 -9.96 -17.89
C SER A 98 -3.35 -8.66 -18.11
N TYR A 99 -3.31 -7.74 -17.14
CA TYR A 99 -3.94 -6.43 -17.21
C TYR A 99 -2.91 -5.33 -17.44
N THR A 100 -3.24 -4.39 -18.32
CA THR A 100 -2.43 -3.18 -18.54
C THR A 100 -2.44 -2.27 -17.31
N VAL A 101 -1.42 -1.42 -17.18
CA VAL A 101 -1.34 -0.40 -16.11
C VAL A 101 -2.59 0.49 -16.07
N GLY A 102 -3.15 0.87 -17.23
CA GLY A 102 -4.37 1.68 -17.29
C GLY A 102 -5.60 0.94 -16.74
N GLN A 103 -5.74 -0.36 -17.05
CA GLN A 103 -6.78 -1.20 -16.46
C GLN A 103 -6.59 -1.35 -14.95
N TRP A 104 -5.35 -1.54 -14.50
CA TRP A 104 -5.03 -1.60 -13.07
C TRP A 104 -5.39 -0.31 -12.34
N ARG A 105 -5.00 0.86 -12.87
CA ARG A 105 -5.35 2.16 -12.29
C ARG A 105 -6.87 2.33 -12.16
N ALA A 106 -7.64 1.91 -13.18
CA ALA A 106 -9.09 2.00 -13.16
C ALA A 106 -9.73 1.05 -12.12
N MET A 107 -9.29 -0.21 -12.05
CA MET A 107 -9.83 -1.20 -11.11
C MET A 107 -9.40 -0.95 -9.66
N ALA A 108 -8.18 -0.43 -9.46
CA ALA A 108 -7.61 -0.18 -8.15
C ALA A 108 -8.11 1.11 -7.49
N HIS A 109 -8.75 2.02 -8.24
CA HIS A 109 -9.24 3.30 -7.71
C HIS A 109 -10.38 3.06 -6.73
N ALA A 110 -10.12 3.27 -5.44
CA ALA A 110 -11.06 2.95 -4.38
C ALA A 110 -12.21 3.97 -4.28
N ASN A 111 -11.97 5.24 -4.62
CA ASN A 111 -12.90 6.34 -4.41
C ASN A 111 -14.30 6.12 -4.99
N PRO A 112 -14.49 5.66 -6.24
CA PRO A 112 -15.82 5.47 -6.81
C PRO A 112 -16.67 4.45 -6.05
N TYR A 113 -16.04 3.51 -5.33
CA TYR A 113 -16.76 2.51 -4.53
C TYR A 113 -17.28 3.06 -3.21
N VAL A 114 -16.75 4.18 -2.72
CA VAL A 114 -17.06 4.72 -1.39
C VAL A 114 -17.55 6.16 -1.39
N GLU A 115 -17.45 6.91 -2.49
CA GLU A 115 -17.81 8.34 -2.57
C GLU A 115 -19.25 8.66 -2.13
N HIS A 116 -20.17 7.71 -2.31
CA HIS A 116 -21.59 7.86 -1.94
C HIS A 116 -21.83 7.77 -0.42
N LEU A 117 -20.82 7.38 0.36
CA LEU A 117 -20.90 7.28 1.81
C LEU A 117 -20.65 8.65 2.44
N GLN A 118 -21.68 9.27 3.04
CA GLN A 118 -21.54 10.57 3.73
C GLN A 118 -21.15 10.43 5.21
N LYS A 119 -21.63 9.37 5.85
CA LYS A 119 -21.24 8.85 7.17
C LYS A 119 -21.45 7.35 7.12
N THR A 120 -20.59 6.58 7.76
CA THR A 120 -20.64 5.12 7.65
C THR A 120 -20.50 4.42 9.01
N ASP A 121 -21.62 3.88 9.47
CA ASP A 121 -21.68 2.92 10.59
C ASP A 121 -21.32 1.49 10.12
N MET A 122 -20.87 1.35 8.86
CA MET A 122 -20.46 0.09 8.27
C MET A 122 -19.29 -0.53 9.04
N GLU A 123 -19.34 -1.85 9.17
CA GLU A 123 -18.25 -2.62 9.75
C GLU A 123 -17.01 -2.56 8.87
N SER A 124 -15.84 -2.49 9.48
CA SER A 124 -14.58 -2.28 8.74
C SER A 124 -14.25 -3.42 7.78
N ARG A 125 -14.75 -4.64 8.06
CA ARG A 125 -14.65 -5.78 7.13
C ARG A 125 -15.51 -5.60 5.88
N GLU A 126 -16.69 -5.01 6.00
CA GLU A 126 -17.56 -4.74 4.86
C GLU A 126 -16.97 -3.62 4.00
N PHE A 127 -16.44 -2.58 4.65
CA PHE A 127 -15.71 -1.51 3.97
C PHE A 127 -14.49 -2.03 3.20
N SER A 128 -13.69 -2.91 3.82
CA SER A 128 -12.53 -3.56 3.22
C SER A 128 -12.86 -4.35 1.94
N LYS A 129 -14.03 -5.02 1.92
CA LYS A 129 -14.53 -5.72 0.74
C LYS A 129 -15.01 -4.75 -0.34
N LEU A 130 -15.67 -3.66 0.07
CA LEU A 130 -16.21 -2.66 -0.84
C LEU A 130 -15.11 -1.96 -1.64
N ILE A 131 -14.04 -1.50 -0.98
CA ILE A 131 -12.91 -0.82 -1.64
C ILE A 131 -12.07 -1.74 -2.53
N ARG A 132 -12.26 -3.07 -2.44
CA ARG A 132 -11.59 -4.09 -3.27
C ARG A 132 -12.52 -4.72 -4.29
N ARG A 133 -13.73 -4.18 -4.46
CA ARG A 133 -14.75 -4.77 -5.33
C ARG A 133 -14.29 -4.70 -6.78
N GLY A 134 -14.24 -5.85 -7.45
CA GLY A 134 -13.85 -5.94 -8.87
C GLY A 134 -12.35 -6.13 -9.10
N LEU A 135 -11.54 -6.16 -8.04
CA LEU A 135 -10.16 -6.59 -8.16
C LEU A 135 -10.08 -8.10 -8.46
N PRO A 136 -9.15 -8.53 -9.34
CA PRO A 136 -8.83 -9.94 -9.50
C PRO A 136 -8.46 -10.53 -8.15
N LYS A 137 -8.91 -11.76 -7.88
CA LYS A 137 -8.40 -12.50 -6.73
C LYS A 137 -7.05 -13.05 -7.12
N SER A 138 -6.01 -12.68 -6.38
CA SER A 138 -4.75 -13.42 -6.42
C SER A 138 -5.03 -14.80 -5.82
N ASP A 139 -4.72 -15.85 -6.59
CA ASP A 139 -4.76 -17.26 -6.12
C ASP A 139 -3.65 -17.54 -5.09
#